data_AF-A0AAD9Z3K1-F1
#
_entry.id   AF-A0AAD9Z3K1-F1
#
_cell.length_a   1.000
_cell.length_b   1.000
_cell.length_c   1.000
_cell.angle_alpha   90.00
_cell.angle_beta   90.00
_cell.angle_gamma   90.00
#
_symmetry.space_group_name_H-M   'P 1'
#
loop_
_entity.id
_entity.type
_entity.pdbx_description
1 polymer ?
#
loop_
_entity_poly.entity_id
_entity_poly.type
_entity_poly.pdbx_seq_one_letter_code
_entity_poly.pdbx_strand_id
1 'polypeptide(L)'
;MTTISKTQNSHLTDTTLQPFLSPYFSPIDYLNNALPKHQSTTSLSNTASQTQTHISTLAAQTSRLSTTLTTLTDDILRASSRLAYEVELLRGEALSLADSLSSRGDLNEHILSFVPDGLDTSLSPTDAPSSPTSPTRRRQSTQPSSPARTRPRAPSQSQLPPEKQEPPALPQLRTLLHVRVQLQSVIRIFNLALSFPMPPSLLTTTTSNIISVNPPNAGPDAEAKGQAALSRLKQDVLDLLADTEGRGGGVERARARIEELRDVCVIWKGTSEERARAKWVDGLEAMVKEEVRKREEWRRRGQVGAVDGMEGRREGSAVKGLADPGEVLRSGTPGFLRRLRDEIYME
;
A
#
# COMPACT_ATOMS: atom_id res chain seq x y z
N MET A 1 22.64 26.13 34.30
CA MET A 1 23.21 25.49 33.09
C MET A 1 22.53 24.16 32.90
N THR A 2 21.42 24.14 32.15
CA THR A 2 20.63 22.93 31.92
C THR A 2 21.22 22.22 30.71
N THR A 3 21.93 21.12 30.95
CA THR A 3 22.54 20.31 29.89
C THR A 3 21.44 19.65 29.06
N ILE A 4 21.24 20.14 27.84
CA ILE A 4 20.40 19.47 26.83
C ILE A 4 21.17 18.22 26.42
N SER A 5 20.84 17.09 27.06
CA SER A 5 21.31 15.77 26.66
C SER A 5 20.86 15.52 25.23
N LYS A 6 21.83 15.45 24.32
CA LYS A 6 21.65 14.95 22.95
C LYS A 6 21.05 13.55 23.05
N THR A 7 19.75 13.41 22.83
CA THR A 7 19.08 12.12 22.70
C THR A 7 19.59 11.45 21.43
N GLN A 8 20.70 10.76 21.56
CA GLN A 8 21.28 9.98 20.48
C GLN A 8 20.36 8.78 20.24
N ASN A 9 19.82 8.70 19.02
CA ASN A 9 18.78 7.76 18.62
C ASN A 9 19.29 6.31 18.65
N SER A 10 19.20 5.65 19.81
CA SER A 10 19.65 4.27 20.04
C SER A 10 19.02 3.26 19.08
N HIS A 11 17.79 3.53 18.61
CA HIS A 11 17.07 2.67 17.67
C HIS A 11 17.54 2.80 16.21
N LEU A 12 18.21 3.89 15.84
CA LEU A 12 18.80 4.06 14.50
C LEU A 12 20.16 3.38 14.38
N THR A 13 20.78 3.03 15.52
CA THR A 13 22.06 2.32 15.60
C THR A 13 21.88 0.81 15.82
N ASP A 14 20.64 0.31 15.92
CA ASP A 14 20.38 -1.11 16.09
C ASP A 14 20.66 -1.86 14.77
N THR A 15 21.69 -2.70 14.77
CA THR A 15 22.11 -3.52 13.63
C THR A 15 20.97 -4.38 13.07
N THR A 16 20.03 -4.80 13.93
CA THR A 16 18.89 -5.61 13.50
C THR A 16 17.83 -4.79 12.75
N LEU A 17 17.77 -3.48 12.99
CA LEU A 17 16.80 -2.58 12.34
C LEU A 17 17.35 -1.93 11.07
N GLN A 18 18.67 -1.96 10.87
CA GLN A 18 19.34 -1.37 9.71
C GLN A 18 18.75 -1.78 8.35
N PRO A 19 18.37 -3.06 8.10
CA PRO A 19 17.77 -3.46 6.83
C PRO A 19 16.44 -2.75 6.55
N PHE A 20 15.67 -2.48 7.59
CA PHE A 20 14.33 -1.87 7.52
C PHE A 20 14.36 -0.35 7.34
N LEU A 21 15.52 0.29 7.45
CA LEU A 21 15.69 1.74 7.22
C LEU A 21 15.82 2.09 5.72
N SER A 22 16.03 1.09 4.86
CA SER A 22 16.23 1.31 3.42
C SER A 22 14.89 1.61 2.71
N PRO A 23 14.81 2.66 1.86
CA PRO A 23 13.59 2.99 1.11
C PRO A 23 13.15 1.91 0.10
N TYR A 24 14.10 1.08 -0.34
CA TYR A 24 13.89 -0.02 -1.28
C TYR A 24 13.84 -1.39 -0.58
N PHE A 25 13.47 -1.40 0.70
CA PHE A 25 13.37 -2.64 1.46
C PHE A 25 12.35 -3.59 0.81
N SER A 26 12.81 -4.79 0.48
CA SER A 26 11.97 -5.89 0.01
C SER A 26 11.84 -6.92 1.14
N PRO A 27 10.62 -7.10 1.70
CA PRO A 27 10.35 -8.12 2.71
C PRO A 27 10.79 -9.53 2.29
N ILE A 28 10.59 -9.85 1.02
CA ILE A 28 10.84 -11.18 0.47
C ILE A 28 12.34 -11.41 0.35
N ASP A 29 13.07 -10.43 -0.18
CA ASP A 29 14.53 -10.54 -0.30
C ASP A 29 15.21 -10.53 1.07
N TYR A 30 14.68 -9.77 2.03
CA TYR A 30 15.15 -9.80 3.40
C TYR A 30 15.02 -11.19 4.03
N LEU A 31 13.84 -11.82 3.94
CA LEU A 31 13.64 -13.16 4.49
C LEU A 31 14.49 -14.20 3.78
N ASN A 32 14.60 -14.14 2.46
CA ASN A 32 15.43 -15.06 1.66
C ASN A 32 16.93 -14.94 1.98
N ASN A 33 17.38 -13.77 2.42
CA ASN A 33 18.76 -13.54 2.84
C ASN A 33 19.00 -13.79 4.33
N ALA A 34 17.99 -13.55 5.18
CA ALA A 34 18.08 -13.71 6.63
C ALA A 34 17.90 -15.17 7.08
N LEU A 35 17.17 -15.97 6.31
CA LEU A 35 16.94 -17.39 6.62
C LEU A 35 18.12 -18.24 6.11
N PRO A 36 18.58 -19.25 6.87
CA PRO A 36 19.61 -20.16 6.43
C PRO A 36 19.18 -20.87 5.14
N LYS A 37 19.95 -20.72 4.07
CA LYS A 37 19.77 -21.53 2.86
C LYS A 37 19.99 -22.99 3.23
N HIS A 38 19.06 -23.86 2.87
CA HIS A 38 19.08 -25.26 3.26
C HIS A 38 20.33 -25.94 2.67
N GLN A 39 21.41 -26.01 3.44
CA GLN A 39 22.54 -26.88 3.14
C GLN A 39 22.16 -28.26 3.63
N SER A 40 22.34 -29.28 2.79
CA SER A 40 21.89 -30.68 3.00
C SER A 40 22.38 -31.35 4.30
N THR A 41 23.15 -30.64 5.13
CA THR A 41 23.81 -31.11 6.35
C THR A 41 23.27 -30.48 7.64
N THR A 42 22.45 -29.41 7.58
CA THR A 42 21.88 -28.78 8.78
C THR A 42 20.51 -29.36 9.13
N SER A 43 20.34 -29.85 10.36
CA SER A 43 19.06 -30.38 10.86
C SER A 43 17.94 -29.34 10.73
N LEU A 44 16.82 -29.74 10.12
CA LEU A 44 15.62 -28.93 9.91
C LEU A 44 15.01 -28.42 11.24
N SER A 45 15.23 -29.14 12.35
CA SER A 45 14.85 -28.70 13.69
C SER A 45 15.60 -27.44 14.13
N ASN A 46 16.87 -27.32 13.76
CA ASN A 46 17.72 -26.18 14.14
C ASN A 46 17.39 -24.94 13.29
N THR A 47 17.05 -25.12 12.01
CA THR A 47 16.59 -24.01 11.18
C THR A 47 15.22 -23.52 11.61
N ALA A 48 14.31 -24.42 12.01
CA ALA A 48 13.00 -24.05 12.53
C ALA A 48 13.10 -23.30 13.85
N SER A 49 13.94 -23.76 14.79
CA SER A 49 14.16 -23.06 16.05
C SER A 49 14.81 -21.69 15.83
N GLN A 50 15.83 -21.59 14.96
CA GLN A 50 16.47 -20.33 14.60
C GLN A 50 15.47 -19.35 13.96
N THR A 51 14.63 -19.82 13.05
CA THR A 51 13.57 -19.01 12.42
C THR A 51 12.56 -18.52 13.45
N GLN A 52 12.12 -19.39 14.35
CA GLN A 52 11.19 -19.03 15.43
C GLN A 52 11.80 -18.00 16.38
N THR A 53 13.08 -18.11 16.71
CA THR A 53 13.80 -17.12 17.51
C THR A 53 13.85 -15.78 16.77
N HIS A 54 14.24 -15.77 15.50
CA HIS A 54 14.27 -14.54 14.69
C HIS A 54 12.91 -13.85 14.60
N ILE A 55 11.83 -14.61 14.35
CA ILE A 55 10.46 -14.08 14.33
C ILE A 55 10.06 -13.53 15.69
N SER A 56 10.37 -14.25 16.78
CA SER A 56 10.08 -13.78 18.15
C SER A 56 10.84 -12.49 18.48
N THR A 57 12.10 -12.38 18.05
CA THR A 57 12.88 -11.15 18.19
C THR A 57 12.25 -9.99 17.43
N LEU A 58 11.86 -10.21 16.16
CA LEU A 58 11.18 -9.18 15.35
C LEU A 58 9.82 -8.78 15.95
N ALA A 59 9.05 -9.73 16.48
CA ALA A 59 7.79 -9.46 17.15
C ALA A 59 7.97 -8.61 18.42
N ALA A 60 8.97 -8.94 19.25
CA ALA A 60 9.33 -8.15 20.42
C ALA A 60 9.79 -6.73 20.05
N GLN A 61 10.61 -6.59 19.01
CA GLN A 61 11.05 -5.31 18.50
C GLN A 61 9.89 -4.46 17.97
N THR A 62 8.95 -5.07 17.24
CA THR A 62 7.74 -4.41 16.76
C THR A 62 6.92 -3.84 17.92
N SER A 63 6.72 -4.62 18.99
CA SER A 63 6.02 -4.18 20.19
C SER A 63 6.75 -3.01 20.86
N ARG A 64 8.07 -3.12 21.06
CA ARG A 64 8.89 -2.06 21.65
C ARG A 64 8.84 -0.77 20.84
N LEU A 65 9.01 -0.84 19.52
CA LEU A 65 8.93 0.33 18.63
C LEU A 65 7.53 0.95 18.65
N SER A 66 6.47 0.15 18.75
CA SER A 66 5.11 0.66 18.91
C SER A 66 4.94 1.43 20.20
N THR A 67 5.44 0.91 21.32
CA THR A 67 5.40 1.60 22.61
C THR A 67 6.18 2.91 22.55
N THR A 68 7.40 2.89 22.00
CA THR A 68 8.22 4.10 21.83
C THR A 68 7.55 5.13 20.93
N LEU A 69 6.90 4.72 19.84
CA LEU A 69 6.14 5.62 18.97
C LEU A 69 5.00 6.29 19.74
N THR A 70 4.24 5.51 20.51
CA THR A 70 3.17 6.05 21.36
C THR A 70 3.71 7.07 22.35
N THR A 71 4.81 6.75 23.05
CA THR A 71 5.46 7.68 24.00
C THR A 71 5.92 8.96 23.31
N LEU A 72 6.62 8.87 22.18
CA LEU A 72 7.07 10.06 21.43
C LEU A 72 5.90 10.89 20.91
N THR A 73 4.79 10.26 20.53
CA THR A 73 3.59 10.97 20.09
C THR A 73 2.96 11.75 21.26
N ASP A 74 2.86 11.13 22.43
CA ASP A 74 2.38 11.80 23.65
C ASP A 74 3.31 12.96 24.06
N ASP A 75 4.63 12.73 24.03
CA ASP A 75 5.64 13.75 24.31
C ASP A 75 5.55 14.94 23.34
N ILE A 76 5.32 14.69 22.05
CA ILE A 76 5.11 15.75 21.05
C ILE A 76 3.82 16.53 21.35
N LEU A 77 2.71 15.85 21.64
CA LEU A 77 1.44 16.51 21.96
C LEU A 77 1.58 17.36 23.22
N ARG A 78 2.26 16.85 24.25
CA ARG A 78 2.51 17.58 25.49
C ARG A 78 3.52 18.73 25.31
N ALA A 79 4.56 18.54 24.51
CA ALA A 79 5.50 19.61 24.19
C ALA A 79 4.83 20.71 23.36
N SER A 80 3.87 20.35 22.48
CA SER A 80 3.13 21.33 21.67
C SER A 80 2.24 22.24 22.52
N SER A 81 1.54 21.70 23.52
CA SER A 81 0.70 22.48 24.42
C SER A 81 1.54 23.39 25.34
N ARG A 82 2.69 22.88 25.83
CA ARG A 82 3.64 23.68 26.60
C ARG A 82 4.25 24.82 25.78
N LEU A 83 4.68 24.53 24.56
CA LEU A 83 5.23 25.56 23.65
C LEU A 83 4.18 26.63 23.36
N ALA A 84 2.92 26.24 23.11
CA ALA A 84 1.84 27.18 22.88
C ALA A 84 1.65 28.14 24.08
N TYR A 85 1.70 27.61 25.31
CA TYR A 85 1.65 28.44 26.52
C TYR A 85 2.85 29.39 26.63
N GLU A 86 4.07 28.90 26.41
CA GLU A 86 5.27 29.73 26.46
C GLU A 86 5.24 30.84 25.40
N VAL A 87 4.73 30.56 24.19
CA VAL A 87 4.55 31.55 23.12
C VAL A 87 3.53 32.61 23.49
N GLU A 88 2.38 32.24 24.07
CA GLU A 88 1.38 33.21 24.51
C GLU A 88 1.87 34.05 25.72
N LEU A 89 2.65 33.45 26.63
CA LEU A 89 3.30 34.19 27.71
C LEU A 89 4.30 35.21 27.16
N LEU A 90 5.21 34.78 26.27
CA LEU A 90 6.18 35.65 25.59
C LEU A 90 5.48 36.77 24.81
N ARG A 91 4.35 36.46 24.16
CA ARG A 91 3.53 37.46 23.47
C ARG A 91 2.94 38.47 24.45
N GLY A 92 2.43 38.02 25.59
CA GLY A 92 1.93 38.88 26.67
C GLY A 92 3.02 39.81 27.22
N GLU A 93 4.21 39.26 27.49
CA GLU A 93 5.38 40.03 27.95
C GLU A 93 5.86 41.03 26.89
N ALA A 94 5.91 40.63 25.61
CA ALA A 94 6.27 41.51 24.51
C ALA A 94 5.25 42.64 24.31
N LEU A 95 3.95 42.35 24.46
CA LEU A 95 2.89 43.36 24.42
C LEU A 95 2.98 44.31 25.63
N SER A 96 3.27 43.80 26.83
CA SER A 96 3.46 44.62 28.03
C SER A 96 4.71 45.51 27.94
N LEU A 97 5.80 45.00 27.36
CA LEU A 97 7.00 45.80 27.08
C LEU A 97 6.73 46.86 26.01
N ALA A 98 6.04 46.47 24.93
CA ALA A 98 5.66 47.41 23.87
C ALA A 98 4.76 48.52 24.39
N ASP A 99 3.81 48.19 25.28
CA ASP A 99 2.98 49.18 25.96
C ASP A 99 3.79 50.04 26.93
N SER A 100 4.73 49.48 27.69
CA SER A 100 5.63 50.28 28.57
C SER A 100 6.53 51.25 27.79
N LEU A 101 6.88 50.93 26.54
CA LEU A 101 7.67 51.79 25.64
C LEU A 101 6.81 52.79 24.86
N SER A 102 5.61 52.40 24.45
CA SER A 102 4.73 53.20 23.57
C SER A 102 3.74 54.07 24.35
N SER A 103 3.27 53.57 25.49
CA SER A 103 2.47 54.34 26.41
C SER A 103 3.34 55.45 26.98
N ARG A 104 2.79 56.65 27.01
CA ARG A 104 3.43 57.87 27.52
C ARG A 104 3.50 57.76 29.05
N GLY A 105 4.37 56.89 29.53
CA GLY A 105 4.62 56.61 30.94
C GLY A 105 6.11 56.65 31.26
N ASP A 106 6.42 56.47 32.55
CA ASP A 106 7.71 56.70 33.20
C ASP A 106 8.95 56.25 32.37
N LEU A 107 8.91 55.06 31.76
CA LEU A 107 10.07 54.53 31.02
C LEU A 107 10.39 55.33 29.74
N ASN A 108 9.38 55.72 28.98
CA ASN A 108 9.56 56.49 27.75
C ASN A 108 10.04 57.91 28.07
N GLU A 109 9.51 58.52 29.13
CA GLU A 109 9.99 59.82 29.62
C GLU A 109 11.44 59.76 30.14
N HIS A 110 11.81 58.69 30.83
CA HIS A 110 13.21 58.45 31.23
C HIS A 110 14.12 58.17 30.03
N ILE A 111 13.66 57.46 29.00
CA ILE A 111 14.44 57.24 27.77
C ILE A 111 14.69 58.57 27.03
N LEU A 112 13.67 59.44 26.97
CA LEU A 112 13.80 60.77 26.39
C LEU A 112 14.82 61.64 27.13
N SER A 113 14.98 61.49 28.44
CA SER A 113 15.99 62.27 29.21
C SER A 113 17.43 61.79 29.02
N PHE A 114 17.65 60.58 28.49
CA PHE A 114 18.96 60.08 28.09
C PHE A 114 19.35 60.47 26.66
N VAL A 115 18.44 61.12 25.91
CA VAL A 115 18.77 61.74 24.63
C VAL A 115 19.42 63.09 24.93
N PRO A 116 20.71 63.31 24.60
CA PRO A 116 21.32 64.63 24.71
C PRO A 116 20.50 65.61 23.86
N ASP A 117 20.16 66.78 24.41
CA ASP A 117 19.32 67.88 23.86
C ASP A 117 19.75 68.40 22.45
N GLY A 118 19.89 67.54 21.45
CA GLY A 118 20.51 67.87 20.16
C GLY A 118 20.13 66.97 18.99
N LEU A 119 19.14 66.08 19.13
CA LEU A 119 18.56 65.36 18.00
C LEU A 119 17.03 65.49 18.01
N ASP A 120 16.55 66.74 17.93
CA ASP A 120 15.20 67.06 17.47
C ASP A 120 15.04 66.60 16.01
N THR A 121 14.75 65.32 15.81
CA THR A 121 14.05 64.90 14.60
C THR A 121 12.57 65.20 14.84
N SER A 122 12.20 66.43 14.48
CA SER A 122 10.85 66.94 14.36
C SER A 122 9.88 65.87 13.82
N LEU A 123 9.05 65.30 14.68
CA LEU A 123 7.74 64.73 14.34
C LEU A 123 6.83 64.76 15.58
N SER A 124 6.20 65.90 15.83
CA SER A 124 4.98 65.96 16.64
C SER A 124 3.76 65.62 15.76
N PRO A 125 2.76 64.88 16.28
CA PRO A 125 1.50 64.66 15.58
C PRO A 125 0.48 65.74 15.99
N THR A 126 -0.09 66.47 15.03
CA THR A 126 -1.47 66.99 15.13
C THR A 126 -2.05 67.14 13.73
N ASP A 127 -2.99 66.25 13.45
CA ASP A 127 -4.10 66.26 12.48
C ASP A 127 -3.94 66.73 11.02
N ALA A 128 -4.41 65.82 10.17
CA ALA A 128 -4.64 65.80 8.73
C ALA A 128 -5.62 66.93 8.25
N PRO A 129 -5.98 67.06 6.95
CA PRO A 129 -5.82 66.09 5.86
C PRO A 129 -5.50 66.76 4.51
N SER A 130 -4.25 67.14 4.30
CA SER A 130 -3.97 68.15 3.28
C SER A 130 -2.77 67.77 2.43
N SER A 131 -3.06 67.10 1.32
CA SER A 131 -2.30 67.19 0.06
C SER A 131 -1.91 68.65 -0.27
N PRO A 132 -1.02 68.96 -1.25
CA PRO A 132 -0.26 68.09 -2.15
C PRO A 132 1.20 68.57 -2.34
N THR A 133 1.97 67.76 -3.08
CA THR A 133 2.89 68.19 -4.15
C THR A 133 3.75 69.45 -3.94
N SER A 134 5.06 69.26 -3.79
CA SER A 134 6.03 70.26 -4.25
C SER A 134 6.76 69.72 -5.49
N PRO A 135 6.65 70.42 -6.63
CA PRO A 135 7.52 70.22 -7.79
C PRO A 135 8.78 71.08 -7.64
N THR A 136 9.63 71.02 -8.68
CA THR A 136 10.75 71.93 -8.99
C THR A 136 12.10 71.34 -8.61
N ARG A 137 12.77 70.57 -9.49
CA ARG A 137 13.26 70.91 -10.85
C ARG A 137 14.06 72.21 -10.88
N ARG A 138 15.37 72.09 -10.73
CA ARG A 138 16.34 72.63 -11.71
C ARG A 138 17.67 71.91 -11.50
N ARG A 139 18.00 70.93 -12.35
CA ARG A 139 18.67 71.09 -13.67
C ARG A 139 19.97 71.87 -13.49
N GLN A 140 21.12 71.38 -13.94
CA GLN A 140 21.39 70.62 -15.16
C GLN A 140 22.86 70.18 -15.03
N SER A 141 23.27 68.96 -15.38
CA SER A 141 23.52 68.47 -16.75
C SER A 141 24.77 67.57 -16.54
N THR A 142 25.02 66.39 -17.10
CA THR A 142 24.47 65.50 -18.11
C THR A 142 25.41 64.29 -18.00
N GLN A 143 24.95 63.09 -17.61
CA GLN A 143 24.60 61.97 -18.50
C GLN A 143 25.79 61.39 -19.32
N PRO A 144 25.73 60.14 -19.80
CA PRO A 144 25.38 58.89 -19.12
C PRO A 144 26.29 57.72 -19.59
N SER A 145 26.25 56.58 -18.91
CA SER A 145 25.76 55.30 -19.47
C SER A 145 26.26 54.11 -18.64
N SER A 146 25.27 53.33 -18.23
CA SER A 146 25.38 52.00 -17.64
C SER A 146 25.41 50.96 -18.78
N PRO A 147 25.44 49.64 -18.52
CA PRO A 147 26.58 48.79 -18.85
C PRO A 147 26.27 47.78 -19.96
N ALA A 148 27.32 47.22 -20.57
CA ALA A 148 27.20 46.06 -21.45
C ALA A 148 28.01 44.88 -20.90
N ARG A 149 27.33 43.72 -20.77
CA ARG A 149 27.84 42.34 -20.63
C ARG A 149 28.59 42.04 -19.32
N THR A 150 28.30 40.96 -18.61
CA THR A 150 28.47 39.56 -19.05
C THR A 150 27.73 38.65 -18.05
N ARG A 151 26.76 37.84 -18.50
CA ARG A 151 26.71 36.35 -18.49
C ARG A 151 27.24 35.62 -17.23
N PRO A 152 26.61 34.51 -16.84
CA PRO A 152 26.40 34.08 -15.47
C PRO A 152 27.54 33.20 -14.95
N ARG A 153 28.00 33.47 -13.73
CA ARG A 153 28.81 32.55 -12.95
C ARG A 153 27.92 31.86 -11.93
N ALA A 154 27.93 30.54 -11.95
CA ALA A 154 27.20 29.67 -11.05
C ALA A 154 27.37 30.09 -9.58
N PRO A 155 26.28 30.23 -8.80
CA PRO A 155 26.41 30.35 -7.36
C PRO A 155 26.56 28.96 -6.74
N SER A 156 27.78 28.74 -6.27
CA SER A 156 28.12 28.06 -5.02
C SER A 156 26.93 27.85 -4.07
N GLN A 157 26.74 26.59 -3.69
CA GLN A 157 25.91 26.14 -2.58
C GLN A 157 26.44 26.73 -1.27
N SER A 158 25.94 27.89 -0.88
CA SER A 158 26.03 28.42 0.49
C SER A 158 25.08 29.60 0.58
N GLN A 159 23.83 29.30 0.93
CA GLN A 159 22.81 30.16 1.56
C GLN A 159 21.43 29.80 1.02
N LEU A 160 20.80 28.83 1.69
CA LEU A 160 19.34 28.81 1.84
C LEU A 160 19.00 29.47 3.20
N PRO A 161 17.88 30.20 3.31
CA PRO A 161 17.46 30.89 4.54
C PRO A 161 17.23 29.90 5.70
N PRO A 162 17.16 30.35 6.97
CA PRO A 162 16.90 29.48 8.12
C PRO A 162 15.44 29.02 8.13
N GLU A 163 15.07 28.12 7.22
CA GLU A 163 13.77 27.49 7.26
C GLU A 163 13.84 26.24 8.15
N LYS A 164 13.19 26.34 9.32
CA LYS A 164 12.73 25.24 10.18
C LYS A 164 13.81 24.24 10.61
N GLN A 165 14.43 24.49 11.76
CA GLN A 165 14.96 23.40 12.59
C GLN A 165 13.79 22.52 13.01
N GLU A 166 13.54 21.48 12.22
CA GLU A 166 12.56 20.47 12.53
C GLU A 166 12.96 19.79 13.84
N PRO A 167 12.07 19.70 14.86
CA PRO A 167 12.41 19.05 16.12
C PRO A 167 12.87 17.61 15.86
N PRO A 168 13.90 17.13 16.59
CA PRO A 168 14.57 15.85 16.30
C PRO A 168 13.64 14.63 16.37
N ALA A 169 12.48 14.75 17.01
CA ALA A 169 11.46 13.69 17.11
C ALA A 169 10.65 13.47 15.82
N LEU A 170 10.50 14.48 14.94
CA LEU A 170 9.73 14.35 13.71
C LEU A 170 10.38 13.44 12.63
N PRO A 171 11.69 13.52 12.33
CA PRO A 171 12.31 12.55 11.43
C PRO A 171 12.25 11.12 12.02
N GLN A 172 12.30 10.98 13.35
CA GLN A 172 12.12 9.70 14.03
C GLN A 172 10.70 9.16 13.85
N LEU A 173 9.67 9.99 14.02
CA LEU A 173 8.27 9.62 13.80
C LEU A 173 8.05 9.14 12.36
N ARG A 174 8.59 9.86 11.36
CA ARG A 174 8.51 9.46 9.94
C ARG A 174 9.16 8.11 9.69
N THR A 175 10.32 7.88 10.28
CA THR A 175 11.05 6.61 10.16
C THR A 175 10.28 5.47 10.82
N LEU A 176 9.77 5.67 12.04
CA LEU A 176 8.97 4.68 12.76
C LEU A 176 7.65 4.37 12.05
N LEU A 177 7.00 5.36 11.45
CA LEU A 177 5.80 5.16 10.64
C LEU A 177 6.11 4.33 9.39
N HIS A 178 7.22 4.63 8.70
CA HIS A 178 7.66 3.86 7.55
C HIS A 178 7.94 2.40 7.93
N VAL A 179 8.73 2.18 8.98
CA VAL A 179 9.06 0.84 9.51
C VAL A 179 7.78 0.09 9.91
N ARG A 180 6.81 0.75 10.57
CA ARG A 180 5.52 0.15 10.92
C ARG A 180 4.78 -0.35 9.68
N VAL A 181 4.67 0.47 8.64
CA VAL A 181 3.99 0.08 7.40
C VAL A 181 4.68 -1.11 6.75
N GLN A 182 6.02 -1.12 6.73
CA GLN A 182 6.80 -2.24 6.20
C GLN A 182 6.58 -3.53 7.01
N LEU A 183 6.66 -3.47 8.34
CA LEU A 183 6.42 -4.62 9.21
C LEU A 183 4.98 -5.16 9.10
N GLN A 184 3.98 -4.28 9.01
CA GLN A 184 2.60 -4.71 8.74
C GLN A 184 2.47 -5.41 7.39
N SER A 185 3.22 -4.95 6.37
CA SER A 185 3.27 -5.63 5.08
C SER A 185 3.88 -7.02 5.20
N VAL A 186 5.01 -7.16 5.91
CA VAL A 186 5.67 -8.46 6.18
C VAL A 186 4.71 -9.43 6.88
N ILE A 187 4.03 -8.98 7.94
CA ILE A 187 3.08 -9.80 8.71
C ILE A 187 1.92 -10.25 7.83
N ARG A 188 1.38 -9.35 7.00
CA ARG A 188 0.29 -9.69 6.06
C ARG A 188 0.73 -10.77 5.09
N ILE A 189 1.89 -10.60 4.46
CA ILE A 189 2.45 -11.55 3.49
C ILE A 189 2.72 -12.91 4.17
N PHE A 190 3.27 -12.91 5.39
CA PHE A 190 3.52 -14.14 6.14
C PHE A 190 2.23 -14.87 6.51
N ASN A 191 1.19 -14.15 6.95
CA ASN A 191 -0.11 -14.75 7.25
C ASN A 191 -0.78 -15.32 5.99
N LEU A 192 -0.66 -14.63 4.86
CA LEU A 192 -1.12 -15.17 3.57
C LEU A 192 -0.34 -16.44 3.20
N ALA A 193 0.98 -16.45 3.40
CA ALA A 193 1.80 -17.62 3.15
C ALA A 193 1.43 -18.81 4.06
N LEU A 194 1.19 -18.55 5.35
CA LEU A 194 0.73 -19.55 6.32
C LEU A 194 -0.65 -20.11 5.98
N SER A 195 -1.52 -19.31 5.36
CA SER A 195 -2.84 -19.76 4.90
C SER A 195 -2.78 -20.68 3.66
N PHE A 196 -1.59 -20.83 3.08
CA PHE A 196 -1.34 -21.64 1.90
C PHE A 196 -0.36 -22.79 2.20
N PRO A 197 -0.71 -23.76 3.08
CA PRO A 197 0.12 -24.95 3.30
C PRO A 197 0.04 -25.91 2.11
N MET A 198 1.19 -26.47 1.71
CA MET A 198 1.25 -27.48 0.65
C MET A 198 1.15 -28.89 1.26
N PRO A 199 0.26 -29.77 0.76
CA PRO A 199 0.25 -31.16 1.20
C PRO A 199 1.57 -31.84 0.76
N PRO A 200 2.22 -32.62 1.63
CA PRO A 200 3.49 -33.27 1.33
C PRO A 200 3.43 -34.18 0.09
N SER A 201 2.29 -34.78 -0.23
CA SER A 201 2.09 -35.57 -1.46
C SER A 201 2.41 -34.79 -2.75
N LEU A 202 2.07 -33.50 -2.80
CA LEU A 202 2.30 -32.64 -3.96
C LEU A 202 3.74 -32.12 -4.03
N LEU A 203 4.47 -32.13 -2.92
CA LEU A 203 5.91 -31.88 -2.89
C LEU A 203 6.67 -33.09 -3.45
N THR A 204 6.32 -34.30 -3.01
CA THR A 204 6.94 -35.57 -3.42
C THR A 204 6.78 -35.85 -4.92
N THR A 205 5.67 -35.43 -5.53
CA THR A 205 5.43 -35.62 -6.96
C THR A 205 6.39 -34.80 -7.85
N THR A 206 6.96 -33.71 -7.32
CA THR A 206 7.92 -32.88 -8.08
C THR A 206 9.39 -33.24 -7.75
N THR A 207 9.65 -33.84 -6.58
CA THR A 207 10.98 -34.30 -6.14
C THR A 207 11.08 -35.82 -6.26
N SER A 208 11.13 -36.33 -7.49
CA SER A 208 11.29 -37.77 -7.73
C SER A 208 12.61 -38.31 -7.12
N ASN A 209 12.48 -39.33 -6.26
CA ASN A 209 13.49 -40.35 -5.87
C ASN A 209 14.75 -39.96 -5.07
N ILE A 210 14.67 -39.10 -4.05
CA ILE A 210 15.71 -39.10 -2.99
C ILE A 210 15.04 -38.91 -1.62
N ILE A 211 14.83 -40.04 -0.93
CA ILE A 211 14.56 -40.22 0.52
C ILE A 211 13.37 -39.39 1.06
N SER A 212 12.21 -40.06 1.14
CA SER A 212 11.02 -39.61 1.89
C SER A 212 11.32 -39.52 3.39
N VAL A 213 11.96 -38.44 3.83
CA VAL A 213 12.05 -38.11 5.26
C VAL A 213 10.85 -37.24 5.60
N ASN A 214 9.82 -37.87 6.15
CA ASN A 214 8.75 -37.13 6.82
C ASN A 214 9.40 -36.17 7.84
N PRO A 215 8.99 -34.88 7.88
CA PRO A 215 9.26 -34.07 9.04
C PRO A 215 8.77 -34.82 10.28
N PRO A 216 9.49 -34.87 11.40
CA PRO A 216 9.12 -35.65 12.60
C PRO A 216 7.80 -35.22 13.27
N ASN A 217 7.01 -34.34 12.63
CA ASN A 217 5.69 -33.86 13.05
C ASN A 217 4.66 -33.83 11.89
N ALA A 218 4.95 -34.42 10.73
CA ALA A 218 3.98 -34.54 9.64
C ALA A 218 3.11 -35.78 9.88
N GLY A 219 2.20 -35.68 10.84
CA GLY A 219 1.12 -36.65 11.00
C GLY A 219 0.16 -36.61 9.80
N PRO A 220 -0.78 -37.57 9.68
CA PRO A 220 -1.84 -37.57 8.66
C PRO A 220 -2.62 -36.24 8.62
N ASP A 221 -2.65 -35.52 9.75
CA ASP A 221 -3.24 -34.20 9.87
C ASP A 221 -2.60 -33.14 8.97
N ALA A 222 -1.30 -33.22 8.67
CA ALA A 222 -0.61 -32.24 7.83
C ALA A 222 -1.06 -32.36 6.36
N GLU A 223 -1.23 -33.59 5.87
CA GLU A 223 -1.78 -33.87 4.53
C GLU A 223 -3.22 -33.36 4.43
N ALA A 224 -4.08 -33.74 5.39
CA ALA A 224 -5.47 -33.32 5.41
C ALA A 224 -5.63 -31.79 5.50
N LYS A 225 -4.83 -31.12 6.35
CA LYS A 225 -4.84 -29.66 6.48
C LYS A 225 -4.37 -28.96 5.19
N GLY A 226 -3.31 -29.48 4.55
CA GLY A 226 -2.84 -28.98 3.26
C GLY A 226 -3.92 -29.09 2.18
N GLN A 227 -4.51 -30.28 2.02
CA GLN A 227 -5.58 -30.51 1.06
C GLN A 227 -6.82 -29.65 1.33
N ALA A 228 -7.21 -29.51 2.59
CA ALA A 228 -8.35 -28.66 2.99
C ALA A 228 -8.08 -27.18 2.67
N ALA A 229 -6.87 -26.68 2.91
CA ALA A 229 -6.50 -25.30 2.60
C ALA A 229 -6.48 -25.03 1.08
N LEU A 230 -5.92 -25.94 0.28
CA LEU A 230 -5.96 -25.83 -1.18
C LEU A 230 -7.40 -25.90 -1.72
N SER A 231 -8.23 -26.77 -1.13
CA SER A 231 -9.64 -26.89 -1.52
C SER A 231 -10.42 -25.61 -1.18
N ARG A 232 -10.17 -25.02 -0.01
CA ARG A 232 -10.75 -23.73 0.37
C ARG A 232 -10.35 -22.63 -0.61
N LEU A 233 -9.07 -22.53 -0.96
CA LEU A 233 -8.61 -21.49 -1.88
C LEU A 233 -9.14 -21.69 -3.30
N LYS A 234 -9.27 -22.94 -3.75
CA LYS A 234 -9.96 -23.27 -5.00
C LYS A 234 -11.44 -22.87 -4.93
N GLN A 235 -12.11 -23.14 -3.81
CA GLN A 235 -13.50 -22.75 -3.60
C GLN A 235 -13.67 -21.24 -3.63
N ASP A 236 -12.80 -20.46 -2.99
CA ASP A 236 -12.84 -18.99 -3.03
C ASP A 236 -12.79 -18.48 -4.49
N VAL A 237 -11.95 -19.08 -5.34
CA VAL A 237 -11.87 -18.74 -6.77
C VAL A 237 -13.14 -19.14 -7.53
N LEU A 238 -13.73 -20.30 -7.20
CA LEU A 238 -15.00 -20.74 -7.79
C LEU A 238 -16.17 -19.85 -7.38
N ASP A 239 -16.21 -19.40 -6.13
CA ASP A 239 -17.24 -18.49 -5.62
C ASP A 239 -17.15 -17.13 -6.32
N LEU A 240 -15.93 -16.61 -6.53
CA LEU A 240 -15.69 -15.39 -7.33
C LEU A 240 -16.14 -15.55 -8.79
N LEU A 241 -15.97 -16.74 -9.37
CA LEU A 241 -16.47 -17.04 -10.71
C LEU A 241 -18.01 -17.14 -10.74
N ALA A 242 -18.61 -17.74 -9.72
CA ALA A 242 -20.06 -17.95 -9.60
C ALA A 242 -20.82 -16.66 -9.34
N ASP A 243 -20.18 -15.65 -8.76
CA ASP A 243 -20.75 -14.31 -8.61
C ASP A 243 -20.94 -13.63 -9.98
N THR A 244 -22.11 -13.90 -10.55
CA THR A 244 -22.63 -13.28 -11.77
C THR A 244 -23.43 -12.00 -11.49
N GLU A 245 -23.73 -11.71 -10.23
CA GLU A 245 -24.57 -10.57 -9.84
C GLU A 245 -23.80 -9.24 -9.88
N GLY A 246 -22.49 -9.29 -9.61
CA GLY A 246 -21.60 -8.14 -9.79
C GLY A 246 -21.27 -7.87 -11.26
N ARG A 247 -22.14 -7.14 -11.99
CA ARG A 247 -21.92 -6.50 -13.31
C ARG A 247 -20.66 -6.97 -14.06
N GLY A 248 -20.61 -8.24 -14.48
CA GLY A 248 -19.57 -8.80 -15.34
C GLY A 248 -18.15 -8.99 -14.75
N GLY A 249 -17.93 -8.69 -13.46
CA GLY A 249 -16.58 -8.63 -12.87
C GLY A 249 -16.07 -9.90 -12.18
N GLY A 250 -16.85 -10.98 -12.10
CA GLY A 250 -16.46 -12.19 -11.36
C GLY A 250 -15.17 -12.85 -11.89
N VAL A 251 -15.01 -12.87 -13.22
CA VAL A 251 -13.78 -13.38 -13.88
C VAL A 251 -12.57 -12.52 -13.56
N GLU A 252 -12.72 -11.20 -13.57
CA GLU A 252 -11.64 -10.26 -13.27
C GLU A 252 -11.19 -10.38 -11.81
N ARG A 253 -12.15 -10.50 -10.88
CA ARG A 253 -11.86 -10.75 -9.46
C ARG A 253 -11.18 -12.10 -9.23
N ALA A 254 -11.61 -13.15 -9.93
CA ALA A 254 -10.95 -14.46 -9.88
C ALA A 254 -9.50 -14.39 -10.41
N ARG A 255 -9.25 -13.62 -11.49
CA ARG A 255 -7.90 -13.39 -12.02
C ARG A 255 -7.02 -12.60 -11.05
N ALA A 256 -7.55 -11.52 -10.46
CA ALA A 256 -6.84 -10.74 -9.45
C ALA A 256 -6.47 -11.60 -8.24
N ARG A 257 -7.37 -12.49 -7.80
CA ARG A 257 -7.07 -13.43 -6.71
C ARG A 257 -5.96 -14.41 -7.06
N ILE A 258 -5.90 -14.90 -8.31
CA ILE A 258 -4.81 -15.76 -8.78
C ILE A 258 -3.48 -14.99 -8.84
N GLU A 259 -3.50 -13.72 -9.23
CA GLU A 259 -2.32 -12.86 -9.24
C GLU A 259 -1.77 -12.64 -7.82
N GLU A 260 -2.63 -12.35 -6.84
CA GLU A 260 -2.23 -12.28 -5.42
C GLU A 260 -1.55 -13.58 -4.95
N LEU A 261 -2.06 -14.74 -5.38
CA LEU A 261 -1.45 -16.03 -5.06
C LEU A 261 -0.09 -16.23 -5.72
N ARG A 262 0.09 -15.73 -6.96
CA ARG A 262 1.39 -15.75 -7.65
C ARG A 262 2.42 -14.89 -6.91
N ASP A 263 2.02 -13.71 -6.44
CA ASP A 263 2.88 -12.82 -5.65
C ASP A 263 3.33 -13.48 -4.35
N VAL A 264 2.41 -14.16 -3.65
CA VAL A 264 2.74 -14.90 -2.42
C VAL A 264 3.68 -16.09 -2.73
N CYS A 265 3.56 -16.74 -3.89
CA CYS A 265 4.46 -17.84 -4.28
C CYS A 265 5.94 -17.41 -4.39
N VAL A 266 6.22 -16.12 -4.62
CA VAL A 266 7.59 -15.59 -4.72
C VAL A 266 8.39 -15.78 -3.44
N ILE A 267 7.73 -15.92 -2.28
CA ILE A 267 8.36 -16.15 -0.98
C ILE A 267 9.13 -17.48 -0.94
N TRP A 268 8.71 -18.48 -1.71
CA TRP A 268 9.32 -19.81 -1.71
C TRP A 268 10.39 -19.98 -2.81
N LYS A 269 10.82 -18.91 -3.48
CA LYS A 269 11.86 -18.99 -4.51
C LYS A 269 13.13 -19.66 -3.99
N GLY A 270 13.64 -20.64 -4.72
CA GLY A 270 14.81 -21.43 -4.35
C GLY A 270 14.53 -22.54 -3.32
N THR A 271 13.28 -22.74 -2.90
CA THR A 271 12.89 -23.85 -2.02
C THR A 271 12.36 -25.05 -2.84
N SER A 272 12.26 -26.22 -2.20
CA SER A 272 11.66 -27.42 -2.80
C SER A 272 10.17 -27.25 -3.13
N GLU A 273 9.49 -26.26 -2.52
CA GLU A 273 8.05 -26.03 -2.72
C GLU A 273 7.74 -25.10 -3.90
N GLU A 274 8.72 -24.33 -4.38
CA GLU A 274 8.54 -23.31 -5.42
C GLU A 274 7.76 -23.84 -6.63
N ARG A 275 8.26 -24.95 -7.20
CA ARG A 275 7.72 -25.53 -8.42
C ARG A 275 6.35 -26.19 -8.22
N ALA A 276 6.10 -26.77 -7.05
CA ALA A 276 4.82 -27.39 -6.73
C ALA A 276 3.73 -26.33 -6.58
N ARG A 277 4.03 -25.25 -5.86
CA ARG A 277 3.13 -24.10 -5.66
C ARG A 277 2.82 -23.38 -6.97
N ALA A 278 3.84 -23.10 -7.79
CA ALA A 278 3.66 -22.48 -9.10
C ALA A 278 2.73 -23.29 -10.01
N LYS A 279 2.96 -24.61 -10.12
CA LYS A 279 2.11 -25.51 -10.92
C LYS A 279 0.65 -25.53 -10.45
N TRP A 280 0.42 -25.49 -9.13
CA TRP A 280 -0.92 -25.48 -8.58
C TRP A 280 -1.67 -24.19 -8.94
N VAL A 281 -1.00 -23.04 -8.83
CA VAL A 281 -1.56 -21.74 -9.24
C VAL A 281 -1.80 -21.69 -10.75
N ASP A 282 -0.89 -22.24 -11.57
CA ASP A 282 -1.10 -22.37 -13.01
C ASP A 282 -2.35 -23.22 -13.34
N GLY A 283 -2.61 -24.26 -12.54
CA GLY A 283 -3.83 -25.08 -12.64
C GLY A 283 -5.10 -24.29 -12.34
N LEU A 284 -5.10 -23.41 -11.33
CA LEU A 284 -6.22 -22.49 -11.08
C LEU A 284 -6.43 -21.52 -12.24
N GLU A 285 -5.35 -21.00 -12.83
CA GLU A 285 -5.44 -20.10 -13.98
C GLU A 285 -6.04 -20.83 -15.20
N ALA A 286 -5.64 -22.08 -15.44
CA ALA A 286 -6.22 -22.90 -16.50
C ALA A 286 -7.72 -23.13 -16.29
N MET A 287 -8.16 -23.39 -15.05
CA MET A 287 -9.57 -23.54 -14.69
C MET A 287 -10.37 -22.24 -14.96
N VAL A 288 -9.84 -21.08 -14.57
CA VAL A 288 -10.47 -19.78 -14.87
C VAL A 288 -10.52 -19.53 -16.38
N LYS A 289 -9.44 -19.80 -17.12
CA LYS A 289 -9.39 -19.69 -18.59
C LYS A 289 -10.42 -20.58 -19.27
N GLU A 290 -10.58 -21.81 -18.80
CA GLU A 290 -11.58 -22.75 -19.32
C GLU A 290 -13.01 -22.27 -19.06
N GLU A 291 -13.29 -21.78 -17.86
CA GLU A 291 -14.62 -21.26 -17.51
C GLU A 291 -14.97 -20.00 -18.35
N VAL A 292 -13.99 -19.14 -18.61
CA VAL A 292 -14.13 -18.00 -19.54
C VAL A 292 -14.43 -18.49 -20.95
N ARG A 293 -13.63 -19.44 -21.48
CA ARG A 293 -13.86 -20.04 -22.81
C ARG A 293 -15.28 -20.61 -22.91
N LYS A 294 -15.72 -21.35 -21.89
CA LYS A 294 -17.06 -21.94 -21.83
C LYS A 294 -18.15 -20.87 -21.86
N ARG A 295 -18.04 -19.80 -21.05
CA ARG A 295 -18.98 -18.66 -21.06
C ARG A 295 -19.04 -17.96 -22.42
N GLU A 296 -17.90 -17.80 -23.08
CA GLU A 296 -17.84 -17.22 -24.42
C GLU A 296 -18.51 -18.10 -25.47
N GLU A 297 -18.32 -19.43 -25.40
CA GLU A 297 -19.00 -20.37 -26.29
C GLU A 297 -20.52 -20.39 -26.09
N TRP A 298 -21.00 -20.36 -24.84
CA TRP A 298 -22.43 -20.22 -24.55
C TRP A 298 -22.99 -18.91 -25.10
N ARG A 299 -22.25 -17.79 -24.96
CA ARG A 299 -22.64 -16.51 -25.55
C ARG A 299 -22.72 -16.59 -27.07
N ARG A 300 -21.72 -17.19 -27.73
CA ARG A 300 -21.68 -17.36 -29.19
C ARG A 300 -22.84 -18.22 -29.69
N ARG A 301 -23.14 -19.35 -29.02
CA ARG A 301 -24.27 -20.23 -29.37
C ARG A 301 -25.63 -19.57 -29.12
N GLY A 302 -25.78 -18.81 -28.03
CA GLY A 302 -26.99 -18.05 -27.73
C GLY A 302 -27.23 -16.89 -28.70
N GLN A 303 -26.16 -16.31 -29.26
CA GLN A 303 -26.26 -15.25 -30.27
C GLN A 303 -26.68 -15.81 -31.64
N VAL A 304 -26.16 -16.98 -32.06
CA VAL A 304 -26.53 -17.61 -33.34
C VAL A 304 -28.01 -18.07 -33.35
N GLY A 305 -28.55 -18.54 -32.22
CA GLY A 305 -29.97 -18.89 -32.11
C GLY A 305 -30.94 -17.69 -32.10
N ALA A 306 -30.46 -16.47 -31.88
CA ALA A 306 -31.28 -15.25 -31.90
C ALA A 306 -31.33 -14.57 -33.28
N VAL A 307 -30.36 -14.81 -34.16
CA VAL A 307 -30.34 -14.22 -35.52
C VAL A 307 -31.17 -15.07 -36.51
N ASP A 308 -31.22 -16.40 -36.33
CA ASP A 308 -31.98 -17.31 -37.21
C ASP A 308 -33.51 -17.27 -36.98
N GLY A 309 -33.97 -16.59 -35.92
CA GLY A 309 -35.40 -16.41 -35.59
C GLY A 309 -36.05 -15.15 -36.16
N MET A 310 -35.30 -14.27 -36.85
CA MET A 310 -35.82 -12.99 -37.36
C MET A 310 -36.15 -13.03 -38.87
N GLU A 311 -35.81 -14.11 -39.58
CA GLU A 311 -36.00 -14.24 -41.03
C GLU A 311 -37.22 -15.12 -41.42
N GLY A 312 -38.26 -15.12 -40.59
CA GLY A 312 -39.48 -15.93 -40.81
C GLY A 312 -40.81 -15.19 -40.59
N ARG A 313 -40.83 -13.85 -40.53
CA ARG A 313 -42.07 -13.09 -40.28
C ARG A 313 -42.36 -12.06 -41.37
N ARG A 314 -42.52 -12.53 -42.61
CA ARG A 314 -43.36 -11.86 -43.62
C ARG A 314 -44.11 -12.92 -44.44
N GLU A 315 -45.43 -12.67 -44.58
CA GLU A 315 -46.42 -13.27 -45.51
C GLU A 315 -47.37 -14.39 -45.01
N GLY A 316 -48.68 -14.09 -45.16
CA GLY A 316 -49.85 -15.01 -45.24
C GLY A 316 -50.46 -15.44 -43.90
N SER A 317 -51.46 -14.81 -43.30
CA SER A 317 -52.88 -14.65 -43.72
C SER A 317 -53.61 -15.95 -44.10
N ALA A 318 -54.43 -16.43 -43.14
CA ALA A 318 -55.65 -17.25 -43.22
C ALA A 318 -55.67 -18.55 -44.06
N VAL A 319 -56.08 -19.67 -43.44
CA VAL A 319 -57.40 -20.34 -43.58
C VAL A 319 -57.35 -21.75 -42.92
N LYS A 320 -58.22 -21.92 -41.90
CA LYS A 320 -59.08 -23.08 -41.57
C LYS A 320 -58.77 -24.45 -42.21
N GLY A 321 -58.62 -25.49 -41.38
CA GLY A 321 -58.74 -26.89 -41.83
C GLY A 321 -58.47 -27.91 -40.73
N LEU A 322 -59.47 -28.74 -40.45
CA LEU A 322 -59.55 -29.78 -39.44
C LEU A 322 -59.10 -31.14 -40.03
N ALA A 323 -58.68 -32.06 -39.17
CA ALA A 323 -58.74 -33.54 -39.29
C ALA A 323 -57.46 -34.35 -39.64
N ASP A 324 -57.11 -35.15 -38.63
CA ASP A 324 -56.77 -36.59 -38.61
C ASP A 324 -55.35 -37.12 -38.92
N PRO A 325 -54.88 -38.17 -38.18
CA PRO A 325 -53.51 -38.61 -38.12
C PRO A 325 -53.26 -39.83 -39.01
N GLY A 326 -52.04 -39.94 -39.51
CA GLY A 326 -51.54 -41.16 -40.14
C GLY A 326 -50.74 -40.85 -41.39
N GLU A 327 -49.43 -40.65 -41.22
CA GLU A 327 -48.46 -41.41 -42.01
C GLU A 327 -47.05 -41.22 -41.49
N VAL A 328 -46.42 -42.36 -41.32
CA VAL A 328 -45.04 -42.58 -40.92
C VAL A 328 -44.17 -42.46 -42.18
N LEU A 329 -42.89 -42.09 -41.98
CA LEU A 329 -41.76 -42.04 -42.92
C LEU A 329 -41.46 -40.67 -43.54
N ARG A 330 -40.64 -39.89 -42.82
CA ARG A 330 -39.30 -39.45 -43.29
C ARG A 330 -38.69 -38.47 -42.29
N SER A 331 -37.53 -38.83 -41.75
CA SER A 331 -36.45 -37.98 -41.23
C SER A 331 -35.91 -38.53 -39.90
N GLY A 332 -34.77 -39.21 -39.98
CA GLY A 332 -34.06 -39.74 -38.83
C GLY A 332 -33.51 -38.62 -37.96
N THR A 333 -34.17 -38.38 -36.82
CA THR A 333 -33.64 -37.56 -35.73
C THR A 333 -33.19 -38.47 -34.59
N PRO A 334 -32.01 -38.24 -33.98
CA PRO A 334 -31.43 -39.12 -32.96
C PRO A 334 -32.19 -39.14 -31.62
N GLY A 335 -33.30 -38.41 -31.49
CA GLY A 335 -34.17 -38.40 -30.30
C GLY A 335 -35.25 -39.49 -30.28
N PHE A 336 -35.63 -40.05 -31.43
CA PHE A 336 -36.72 -41.02 -31.54
C PHE A 336 -36.35 -42.40 -30.95
N LEU A 337 -35.11 -42.86 -31.20
CA LEU A 337 -34.60 -44.13 -30.64
C LEU A 337 -34.47 -44.10 -29.12
N ARG A 338 -34.29 -42.91 -28.53
CA ARG A 338 -34.19 -42.74 -27.08
C ARG A 338 -35.55 -42.92 -26.39
N ARG A 339 -36.64 -42.50 -27.04
CA ARG A 339 -38.01 -42.68 -26.54
C ARG A 339 -38.48 -44.12 -26.65
N LEU A 340 -38.21 -44.79 -27.78
CA LEU A 340 -38.51 -46.21 -27.96
C LEU A 340 -37.80 -47.12 -26.96
N ARG A 341 -36.56 -46.79 -26.58
CA ARG A 341 -35.83 -47.54 -25.56
C ARG A 341 -36.45 -47.36 -24.18
N ASP A 342 -36.86 -46.15 -23.82
CA ASP A 342 -37.40 -45.87 -22.48
C ASP A 342 -38.84 -46.43 -22.32
N GLU A 343 -39.54 -46.69 -23.44
CA GLU A 343 -40.90 -47.24 -23.47
C GLU A 343 -40.96 -48.78 -23.44
N ILE A 344 -39.84 -49.48 -23.71
CA ILE A 344 -39.76 -50.96 -23.65
C ILE A 344 -39.44 -51.48 -22.24
N TYR A 345 -38.98 -50.62 -21.32
CA TYR A 345 -38.60 -51.01 -19.96
C TYR A 345 -39.63 -50.64 -18.88
N MET A 346 -40.88 -50.32 -19.26
CA MET A 346 -41.98 -50.05 -18.34
C MET A 346 -43.12 -51.06 -18.51
N GLU A 347 -42.82 -52.34 -18.30
CA GLU A 347 -43.77 -53.35 -17.80
C GLU A 347 -43.20 -54.05 -16.58
#